data_AF-A0A510DY19-F1
#
_entry.id   AF-A0A510DY19-F1
#
_cell.length_a   1.000
_cell.length_b   1.000
_cell.length_c   1.000
_cell.angle_alpha   90.00
_cell.angle_beta   90.00
_cell.angle_gamma   90.00
#
_symmetry.space_group_name_H-M   'P 1'
#
loop_
_entity.id
_entity.type
_entity.pdbx_description
1 polymer ?
#
loop_
_entity_poly.entity_id
_entity_poly.type
_entity_poly.pdbx_seq_one_letter_code
_entity_poly.pdbx_strand_id
1 'polypeptide(L)'
;MIMESQLPKFAKEPEKYSKLRLLEALQELYLSVEMLKEGYIRNSASKFFLSWKALLSSIAVSNFNKIVEDKRKEGKEDEVKCTCE
;
A
#
# COMPACT_ATOMS: atom_id res chain seq x y z
N MET A 1 -0.39 12.68 19.79
CA MET A 1 -1.64 12.31 19.09
C MET A 1 -1.52 12.86 17.68
N ILE A 2 -1.21 12.03 16.69
CA ILE A 2 -0.99 12.51 15.31
C ILE A 2 -2.36 12.76 14.67
N MET A 3 -2.54 13.99 14.19
CA MET A 3 -3.72 14.49 13.47
C MET A 3 -4.13 13.55 12.34
N GLU A 4 -5.45 13.33 12.18
CA GLU A 4 -6.05 12.86 10.93
C GLU A 4 -5.86 13.94 9.84
N SER A 5 -4.67 14.02 9.27
CA SER A 5 -4.46 14.82 8.05
C SER A 5 -5.03 14.02 6.88
N GLN A 6 -5.94 14.63 6.12
CA GLN A 6 -6.39 14.08 4.84
C GLN A 6 -5.17 13.68 4.00
N LEU A 7 -5.17 12.44 3.48
CA LEU A 7 -4.07 11.96 2.64
C LEU A 7 -3.94 12.87 1.40
N PRO A 8 -2.73 13.29 1.03
CA PRO A 8 -2.52 14.04 -0.21
C PRO A 8 -2.91 13.17 -1.40
N LYS A 9 -3.23 13.79 -2.54
CA LYS A 9 -3.46 13.01 -3.77
C LYS A 9 -2.14 12.39 -4.21
N PHE A 10 -2.08 11.06 -4.33
CA PHE A 10 -0.86 10.35 -4.77
C PHE A 10 -0.34 10.86 -6.13
N ALA A 11 -1.24 11.29 -7.03
CA ALA A 11 -0.88 11.85 -8.33
C ALA A 11 -0.09 13.17 -8.25
N LYS A 12 -0.17 13.90 -7.13
CA LYS A 12 0.53 15.16 -6.91
C LYS A 12 1.78 14.99 -6.05
N GLU A 13 1.68 14.22 -4.97
CA GLU A 13 2.75 14.06 -3.97
C GLU A 13 2.92 12.57 -3.61
N PRO A 14 3.44 11.71 -4.52
CA PRO A 14 3.50 10.27 -4.33
C PRO A 14 4.40 9.85 -3.16
N GLU A 15 5.53 10.52 -2.96
CA GLU A 15 6.45 10.22 -1.85
C GLU A 15 5.79 10.51 -0.48
N LYS A 16 5.14 11.68 -0.35
CA LYS A 16 4.44 12.06 0.88
C LYS A 16 3.25 11.14 1.14
N TYR A 17 2.49 10.78 0.11
CA TYR A 17 1.42 9.80 0.21
C TYR A 17 1.95 8.45 0.73
N SER A 18 3.03 7.95 0.13
CA SER A 18 3.63 6.66 0.51
C SER A 18 4.13 6.67 1.96
N LYS A 19 4.80 7.74 2.41
CA LYS A 19 5.24 7.91 3.80
C LYS A 19 4.08 7.94 4.79
N LEU A 20 3.01 8.68 4.50
CA LEU A 20 1.83 8.74 5.36
C LEU A 20 1.10 7.38 5.43
N ARG A 21 1.01 6.65 4.31
CA ARG A 21 0.48 5.29 4.30
C ARG A 21 1.31 4.32 5.12
N LEU A 22 2.65 4.46 5.12
CA LEU A 22 3.51 3.64 5.98
C LEU A 22 3.28 3.95 7.46
N LEU A 23 3.15 5.23 7.82
CA LEU A 23 2.85 5.64 9.19
C LEU A 23 1.49 5.09 9.67
N GLU A 24 0.46 5.20 8.82
CA GLU A 24 -0.86 4.62 9.07
C GLU A 24 -0.77 3.09 9.26
N ALA A 25 0.00 2.40 8.42
CA ALA A 25 0.21 0.96 8.55
C ALA A 25 0.80 0.57 9.91
N LEU A 26 1.83 1.29 10.36
CA LEU A 26 2.46 1.05 11.66
C LEU A 26 1.51 1.34 12.83
N GLN A 27 0.74 2.42 12.76
CA GLN A 27 -0.22 2.80 13.79
C GLN A 27 -1.35 1.77 13.93
N GLU A 28 -1.92 1.35 12.80
CA GLU A 28 -2.99 0.34 12.77
C GLU A 28 -2.48 -1.04 13.23
N LEU A 29 -1.23 -1.40 12.91
CA LEU A 29 -0.61 -2.63 13.41
C LEU A 29 -0.41 -2.59 14.92
N TYR A 30 0.09 -1.47 15.44
CA TYR A 30 0.25 -1.28 16.88
C TYR A 30 -1.09 -1.46 17.60
N LEU A 31 -2.15 -0.78 17.14
CA LEU A 31 -3.49 -0.93 17.71
C LEU A 31 -4.02 -2.37 17.60
N SER A 32 -3.75 -3.05 16.48
CA SER A 32 -4.13 -4.45 16.30
C SER A 32 -3.48 -5.36 17.35
N VAL A 33 -2.19 -5.16 17.63
CA VAL A 33 -1.44 -5.93 18.64
C VAL A 33 -1.97 -5.65 20.04
N GLU A 34 -2.22 -4.38 20.39
CA GLU A 34 -2.78 -4.03 21.70
C GLU A 34 -4.18 -4.64 21.88
N MET A 35 -5.04 -4.58 20.86
CA MET A 35 -6.35 -5.24 20.89
C MET A 35 -6.24 -6.76 21.03
N LEU A 36 -5.23 -7.40 20.42
CA LEU A 36 -5.04 -8.84 20.53
C LEU A 36 -4.62 -9.25 21.94
N LYS A 37 -3.72 -8.48 22.57
CA LYS A 37 -3.27 -8.71 23.96
C LYS A 37 -4.44 -8.67 24.95
N GLU A 38 -5.40 -7.78 24.72
CA GLU A 38 -6.61 -7.64 25.53
C GLU A 38 -7.74 -8.63 25.15
N GLY A 39 -7.51 -9.54 24.19
CA GLY A 39 -8.48 -10.56 23.79
C GLY A 39 -9.56 -10.09 22.80
N TYR A 40 -9.47 -8.87 22.26
CA TYR A 40 -10.40 -8.33 21.27
C TYR A 40 -10.11 -8.83 19.84
N ILE A 41 -10.23 -10.13 19.60
CA ILE A 41 -9.82 -10.81 18.36
C ILE A 41 -10.44 -10.17 17.10
N ARG A 42 -11.76 -9.91 17.09
CA ARG A 42 -12.45 -9.33 15.93
C ARG A 42 -11.95 -7.92 15.59
N ASN A 43 -11.69 -7.11 16.61
CA ASN A 43 -11.25 -5.73 16.45
C ASN A 43 -9.79 -5.70 16.01
N SER A 44 -8.97 -6.56 16.63
CA SER A 44 -7.58 -6.77 16.24
C SER A 44 -7.46 -7.17 14.76
N ALA A 45 -8.26 -8.13 14.29
CA ALA A 45 -8.27 -8.56 12.89
C ALA A 45 -8.65 -7.41 11.94
N SER A 46 -9.63 -6.59 12.33
CA SER A 46 -10.04 -5.41 11.55
C SER A 46 -8.91 -4.38 11.43
N LYS A 47 -8.22 -4.10 12.55
CA LYS A 47 -7.06 -3.19 12.58
C LYS A 47 -5.86 -3.73 11.80
N PHE A 48 -5.60 -5.04 11.90
CA PHE A 48 -4.57 -5.70 11.09
C PHE A 48 -4.85 -5.55 9.60
N PHE A 49 -6.10 -5.76 9.17
CA PHE A 49 -6.47 -5.60 7.78
C PHE A 49 -6.32 -4.16 7.26
N LEU A 50 -6.63 -3.16 8.09
CA LEU A 50 -6.37 -1.75 7.76
C LEU A 50 -4.87 -1.47 7.61
N SER A 51 -4.05 -1.97 8.54
CA SER A 51 -2.60 -1.89 8.45
C SER A 51 -2.06 -2.49 7.15
N TRP A 52 -2.53 -3.69 6.81
CA TRP A 52 -2.11 -4.39 5.59
C TRP A 52 -2.42 -3.58 4.32
N LYS A 53 -3.64 -3.02 4.21
CA LYS A 53 -4.01 -2.18 3.07
C LYS A 53 -3.15 -0.92 2.95
N ALA A 54 -2.85 -0.28 4.08
CA ALA A 54 -2.01 0.91 4.11
C ALA A 54 -0.56 0.59 3.70
N LEU A 55 -0.02 -0.54 4.17
CA LEU A 55 1.31 -1.03 3.77
C LEU A 55 1.38 -1.31 2.27
N LEU A 56 0.42 -2.06 1.72
CA LEU A 56 0.36 -2.33 0.28
C LEU A 56 0.25 -1.05 -0.54
N SER A 57 -0.53 -0.08 -0.08
CA SER A 57 -0.65 1.23 -0.73
C SER A 57 0.68 1.99 -0.73
N SER A 58 1.42 1.95 0.38
CA SER A 58 2.74 2.57 0.50
C SER A 58 3.74 1.96 -0.48
N ILE A 59 3.82 0.62 -0.53
CA ILE A 59 4.73 -0.13 -1.40
C ILE A 59 4.37 0.09 -2.88
N ALA A 60 3.08 -0.01 -3.23
CA ALA A 60 2.62 0.16 -4.60
C ALA A 60 2.95 1.56 -5.15
N VAL A 61 2.71 2.61 -4.37
CA VAL A 61 3.01 3.98 -4.81
C VAL A 61 4.52 4.24 -4.85
N SER A 62 5.29 3.73 -3.89
CA SER A 62 6.76 3.85 -3.90
C SER A 62 7.41 3.16 -5.11
N ASN A 63 6.78 2.13 -5.65
CA ASN A 63 7.29 1.36 -6.79
C ASN A 63 6.49 1.57 -8.07
N PHE A 64 5.59 2.56 -8.11
CA PHE A 64 4.62 2.71 -9.19
C PHE A 64 5.27 2.78 -10.58
N ASN A 65 6.34 3.56 -10.71
CA ASN A 65 7.06 3.70 -11.99
C ASN A 65 7.66 2.37 -12.46
N LYS A 66 8.26 1.59 -11.55
CA LYS A 66 8.83 0.27 -11.88
C LYS A 66 7.74 -0.70 -12.32
N ILE A 67 6.61 -0.73 -11.58
CA ILE A 67 5.47 -1.58 -11.92
C ILE A 67 4.91 -1.23 -13.31
N VAL A 68 4.80 0.06 -13.64
CA VAL A 68 4.34 0.52 -14.96
C VAL A 68 5.33 0.17 -16.06
N GLU A 69 6.64 0.35 -15.82
CA GLU A 69 7.68 -0.01 -16.78
C GLU A 69 7.70 -1.50 -17.06
N ASP A 70 7.60 -2.34 -16.03
CA ASP A 70 7.60 -3.80 -16.18
C ASP A 70 6.36 -4.27 -16.93
N LYS A 71 5.17 -3.73 -16.61
CA LYS A 71 3.95 -4.00 -17.37
C LYS A 71 4.04 -3.58 -18.84
N ARG A 72 4.74 -2.48 -19.13
CA ARG A 72 4.97 -2.02 -20.50
C ARG A 72 5.94 -2.93 -21.26
N LYS A 73 6.93 -3.51 -20.59
CA LYS A 73 7.87 -4.48 -21.19
C LYS A 73 7.16 -5.80 -21.50
N GLU A 74 6.39 -6.32 -20.54
CA GLU A 74 5.57 -7.54 -20.72
C GLU A 74 4.67 -7.41 -21.96
N GLY A 75 3.92 -6.31 -22.09
CA GLY A 75 3.04 -6.12 -23.26
C GLY A 75 3.79 -6.02 -24.61
N LYS A 76 5.02 -5.48 -24.62
CA LYS A 76 5.84 -5.46 -25.84
C LYS A 76 6.36 -6.85 -26.20
N GLU A 77 6.73 -7.66 -25.21
CA GLU A 77 7.15 -9.04 -25.43
C GLU A 77 5.99 -9.89 -25.96
N ASP A 78 4.78 -9.69 -25.46
CA ASP A 78 3.57 -10.35 -25.96
C ASP A 78 3.22 -9.94 -27.41
N GLU A 79 3.35 -8.65 -27.78
CA GLU A 79 3.17 -8.17 -29.17
C GLU A 79 4.23 -8.74 -30.13
N VAL A 80 5.49 -8.84 -29.70
CA VAL A 80 6.57 -9.42 -30.52
C VAL A 80 6.38 -10.92 -30.70
N LYS A 81 5.88 -11.64 -29.69
CA LYS A 81 5.55 -13.07 -29.80
C LYS A 81 4.39 -13.34 -30.76
N CYS A 82 3.40 -12.45 -30.79
CA CYS A 82 2.21 -12.57 -31.63
C CYS A 82 2.44 -12.19 -33.10
N THR A 83 3.56 -11.54 -33.42
CA THR A 83 3.92 -11.09 -34.79
C THR A 83 4.91 -12.02 -35.49
N CYS A 84 5.27 -13.13 -34.85
CA CYS A 84 6.19 -14.14 -35.38
C CYS A 84 5.51 -15.44 -35.84
N GLU A 85 4.17 -15.45 -36.00
CA GLU A 85 3.40 -16.54 -36.61
C GLU A 85 2.95 -16.20 -38.04
#